data_AF-A0A923QFW4-F1
#
_entry.id   AF-A0A923QFW4-F1
#
_cell.length_a   1.000
_cell.length_b   1.000
_cell.length_c   1.000
_cell.angle_alpha   90.00
_cell.angle_beta   90.00
_cell.angle_gamma   90.00
#
_symmetry.space_group_name_H-M   'P 1'
#
loop_
_entity.id
_entity.type
_entity.pdbx_description
1 polymer ?
#
loop_
_entity_poly.entity_id
_entity_poly.type
_entity_poly.pdbx_seq_one_letter_code
_entity_poly.pdbx_strand_id
1 'polypeptide(L)'
;MEQQEIDDQRPVGKKAKSPRSSEVASRPDDQSVAKANEAIAIRPKRGKLTLLSRRIYNVFLYHAQQQGVEKPSYSILLSELIDDARFTSNNTELLKSHIRDMQATTIEWHTSGGQARQWTSTQLLGPVIIDEPGRGHACTITWTYPEPIRDRLVKPAQYTRVLLEISSQMRSYAASVLYELGARYLTSPGRLTMREDVIWWASVLTGRSDITTVDYRILHRDTIKKALAELDTLCEDFRLEIVEHKRGRKVEELQFRVLPKPQASLAGLRDSAKNVFDLGLVERVITIGLKRGDAQDLYAMTDEGALRAAVEHVEQRMRNAALPPLNSPAAYLRDALKKQYAGEGEGGKPPAEVAVPRPSIDERLQRLREEWQHHQSSQAKSLFEEMPDAEKAGHIARFEEHRLSELASPIAKAWRRDGVKSRIASSSFFRWLAGSMWPGEVTDKQLLEFAMDREP
;
A
#
# COMPACT_ATOMS: atom_id res chain seq x y z
N MET A 1 -77.75 -21.77 -35.33
CA MET A 1 -77.28 -21.65 -33.94
C MET A 1 -75.95 -20.93 -34.03
N GLU A 2 -75.97 -19.62 -33.80
CA GLU A 2 -75.46 -18.99 -32.55
C GLU A 2 -73.92 -18.96 -32.57
N GLN A 3 -73.19 -17.88 -32.30
CA GLN A 3 -73.46 -16.54 -31.81
C GLN A 3 -72.22 -15.68 -32.15
N GLN A 4 -72.37 -14.36 -32.10
CA GLN A 4 -71.36 -13.32 -32.35
C GLN A 4 -70.25 -13.24 -31.27
N GLU A 5 -69.10 -12.66 -31.62
CA GLU A 5 -68.30 -11.63 -30.89
C GLU A 5 -66.93 -11.47 -31.61
N ILE A 6 -66.68 -10.43 -32.43
CA ILE A 6 -66.15 -9.08 -32.11
C ILE A 6 -64.82 -9.17 -31.32
N ASP A 7 -63.68 -9.18 -32.02
CA ASP A 7 -62.75 -8.05 -32.24
C ASP A 7 -61.89 -7.70 -31.01
N ASP A 8 -60.56 -7.87 -31.10
CA ASP A 8 -59.61 -6.76 -30.85
C ASP A 8 -58.18 -7.14 -31.27
N GLN A 9 -57.56 -6.27 -32.06
CA GLN A 9 -56.17 -6.34 -32.51
C GLN A 9 -55.22 -5.86 -31.42
N ARG A 10 -54.10 -6.56 -31.15
CA ARG A 10 -52.83 -5.91 -30.72
C ARG A 10 -51.59 -6.61 -31.29
N PRO A 11 -50.57 -5.82 -31.71
CA PRO A 11 -49.41 -6.34 -32.44
C PRO A 11 -48.34 -6.93 -31.51
N VAL A 12 -47.61 -7.89 -32.07
CA VAL A 12 -46.47 -8.59 -31.45
C VAL A 12 -45.35 -7.59 -31.10
N GLY A 13 -45.26 -7.21 -29.83
CA GLY A 13 -44.17 -6.41 -29.29
C GLY A 13 -42.88 -7.23 -29.23
N LYS A 14 -41.86 -6.81 -30.00
CA LYS A 14 -40.48 -7.27 -29.85
C LYS A 14 -39.98 -6.93 -28.44
N LYS A 15 -39.74 -7.96 -27.60
CA LYS A 15 -39.04 -7.80 -26.32
C LYS A 15 -37.62 -7.29 -26.58
N ALA A 16 -37.39 -6.02 -26.27
CA ALA A 16 -36.06 -5.44 -26.18
C ALA A 16 -35.28 -6.16 -25.07
N LYS A 17 -34.14 -6.75 -25.42
CA LYS A 17 -33.17 -7.27 -24.45
C LYS A 17 -32.50 -6.08 -23.75
N SER A 18 -32.73 -5.93 -22.45
CA SER A 18 -31.96 -5.01 -21.61
C SER A 18 -30.47 -5.38 -21.67
N PRO A 19 -29.54 -4.41 -21.79
CA PRO A 19 -28.13 -4.71 -21.79
C PRO A 19 -27.70 -5.11 -20.38
N ARG A 20 -27.11 -6.31 -20.26
CA ARG A 20 -26.37 -6.73 -19.07
C ARG A 20 -25.30 -5.69 -18.78
N SER A 21 -25.42 -5.03 -17.64
CA SER A 21 -24.33 -4.31 -16.98
C SER A 21 -23.16 -5.29 -16.83
N SER A 22 -22.13 -5.10 -17.66
CA SER A 22 -20.84 -5.73 -17.46
C SER A 22 -20.22 -5.12 -16.21
N GLU A 23 -20.36 -5.81 -15.08
CA GLU A 23 -19.53 -5.60 -13.90
C GLU A 23 -18.07 -5.68 -14.35
N VAL A 24 -17.41 -4.52 -14.36
CA VAL A 24 -15.98 -4.44 -14.56
C VAL A 24 -15.37 -5.07 -13.30
N ALA A 25 -14.99 -6.34 -13.38
CA ALA A 25 -14.22 -7.00 -12.34
C ALA A 25 -13.00 -6.11 -12.04
N SER A 26 -13.00 -5.47 -10.87
CA SER A 26 -11.84 -4.74 -10.38
C SER A 26 -10.66 -5.71 -10.33
N ARG A 27 -9.53 -5.34 -10.92
CA ARG A 27 -8.30 -6.14 -10.81
C ARG A 27 -7.93 -6.28 -9.32
N PRO A 28 -7.25 -7.36 -8.91
CA PRO A 28 -6.81 -7.55 -7.52
C PRO A 28 -6.09 -6.31 -6.96
N ASP A 29 -5.30 -5.64 -7.81
CA ASP A 29 -4.53 -4.43 -7.52
C ASP A 29 -5.39 -3.17 -7.25
N ASP A 30 -6.71 -3.22 -7.48
CA ASP A 30 -7.63 -2.09 -7.28
C ASP A 30 -8.61 -2.30 -6.11
N GLN A 31 -8.55 -3.45 -5.42
CA GLN A 31 -9.46 -3.73 -4.31
C GLN A 31 -9.22 -2.77 -3.14
N SER A 32 -10.24 -1.96 -2.84
CA SER A 32 -10.17 -0.99 -1.76
C SER A 32 -11.43 -1.02 -0.92
N VAL A 33 -11.25 -0.89 0.39
CA VAL A 33 -12.33 -0.77 1.36
C VAL A 33 -12.50 0.69 1.78
N ALA A 34 -13.74 1.17 1.84
CA ALA A 34 -14.06 2.50 2.34
C ALA A 34 -14.29 2.42 3.86
N LYS A 35 -13.28 2.72 4.68
CA LYS A 35 -13.45 2.62 6.13
C LYS A 35 -13.92 3.94 6.70
N ALA A 36 -15.00 3.92 7.48
CA ALA A 36 -15.40 5.07 8.29
C ALA A 36 -14.23 5.58 9.12
N ASN A 37 -14.13 6.90 9.28
CA ASN A 37 -13.01 7.51 9.99
C ASN A 37 -12.90 7.03 11.44
N GLU A 38 -14.02 6.77 12.11
CA GLU A 38 -14.10 6.22 13.46
C GLU A 38 -13.68 4.74 13.53
N ALA A 39 -13.71 4.02 12.41
CA ALA A 39 -13.22 2.65 12.28
C ALA A 39 -11.72 2.57 11.94
N ILE A 40 -11.04 3.72 11.78
CA ILE A 40 -9.58 3.80 11.66
C ILE A 40 -8.97 3.88 13.06
N ALA A 41 -7.86 3.18 13.29
CA ALA A 41 -7.15 3.16 14.57
C ALA A 41 -8.03 2.75 15.78
N ILE A 42 -8.88 1.75 15.59
CA ILE A 42 -9.71 1.17 16.64
C ILE A 42 -8.84 0.75 17.84
N ARG A 43 -9.18 1.29 19.02
CA ARG A 43 -8.62 0.85 20.29
C ARG A 43 -9.54 -0.23 20.90
N PRO A 44 -9.06 -1.47 21.05
CA PRO A 44 -9.85 -2.49 21.74
C PRO A 44 -10.00 -2.11 23.22
N LYS A 45 -11.23 -2.16 23.75
CA LYS A 45 -11.51 -1.92 25.17
C LYS A 45 -11.41 -3.20 26.00
N ARG A 46 -11.61 -4.35 25.36
CA ARG A 46 -11.40 -5.67 25.94
C ARG A 46 -10.78 -6.59 24.90
N GLY A 47 -9.79 -7.39 25.31
CA GLY A 47 -9.16 -8.41 24.47
C GLY A 47 -7.98 -7.88 23.67
N LYS A 48 -7.65 -8.63 22.61
CA LYS A 48 -6.54 -8.32 21.70
C LYS A 48 -7.03 -8.40 20.25
N LEU A 49 -6.56 -7.48 19.42
CA LEU A 49 -6.72 -7.53 17.98
C LEU A 49 -5.38 -7.90 17.35
N THR A 50 -5.37 -8.98 16.59
CA THR A 50 -4.18 -9.43 15.85
C THR A 50 -4.19 -8.87 14.43
N LEU A 51 -3.03 -8.94 13.76
CA LEU A 51 -2.93 -8.54 12.36
C LEU A 51 -3.88 -9.35 11.47
N LEU A 52 -3.94 -10.67 11.70
CA LEU A 52 -4.84 -11.53 10.94
C LEU A 52 -6.31 -11.20 11.20
N SER A 53 -6.70 -10.95 12.45
CA SER A 53 -8.06 -10.45 12.76
C SER A 53 -8.38 -9.18 11.98
N ARG A 54 -7.44 -8.23 11.88
CA ARG A 54 -7.62 -6.99 11.12
C ARG A 54 -7.77 -7.23 9.61
N ARG A 55 -7.00 -8.16 9.04
CA ARG A 55 -7.12 -8.57 7.63
C ARG A 55 -8.48 -9.18 7.35
N ILE A 56 -8.89 -10.18 8.14
CA ILE A 56 -10.20 -10.82 8.05
C ILE A 56 -11.32 -9.76 8.14
N TYR A 57 -11.22 -8.84 9.10
CA TYR A 57 -12.18 -7.76 9.26
C TYR A 57 -12.27 -6.85 8.04
N ASN A 58 -11.13 -6.48 7.45
CA ASN A 58 -11.09 -5.65 6.24
C ASN A 58 -11.68 -6.37 5.02
N VAL A 59 -11.45 -7.68 4.89
CA VAL A 59 -12.03 -8.53 3.82
C VAL A 59 -13.55 -8.65 4.00
N PHE A 60 -14.02 -8.93 5.22
CA PHE A 60 -15.46 -8.90 5.54
C PHE A 60 -16.08 -7.55 5.22
N LEU A 61 -15.40 -6.45 5.54
CA LEU A 61 -15.94 -5.13 5.29
C LEU A 61 -16.02 -4.82 3.80
N TYR A 62 -14.98 -5.17 3.05
CA TYR A 62 -14.96 -5.06 1.59
C TYR A 62 -16.14 -5.81 0.95
N HIS A 63 -16.32 -7.08 1.29
CA HIS A 63 -17.42 -7.89 0.74
C HIS A 63 -18.80 -7.41 1.18
N ALA A 64 -18.95 -6.93 2.41
CA ALA A 64 -20.18 -6.33 2.88
C ALA A 64 -20.55 -5.06 2.09
N GLN A 65 -19.54 -4.23 1.75
CA GLN A 65 -19.73 -3.02 0.94
C GLN A 65 -20.19 -3.33 -0.48
N GLN A 66 -19.64 -4.38 -1.10
CA GLN A 66 -20.09 -4.85 -2.43
C GLN A 66 -21.53 -5.35 -2.40
N GLN A 67 -21.95 -5.99 -1.31
CA GLN A 67 -23.29 -6.55 -1.17
C GLN A 67 -24.37 -5.52 -0.79
N GLY A 68 -23.97 -4.38 -0.25
CA GLY A 68 -24.85 -3.25 0.07
C GLY A 68 -25.48 -3.29 1.46
N VAL A 69 -25.71 -2.10 2.02
CA VAL A 69 -26.16 -1.89 3.40
C VAL A 69 -27.57 -2.45 3.72
N GLU A 70 -28.41 -2.61 2.70
CA GLU A 70 -29.78 -3.12 2.84
C GLU A 70 -29.83 -4.56 3.36
N LYS A 71 -28.74 -5.32 3.20
CA LYS A 71 -28.68 -6.70 3.69
C LYS A 71 -28.43 -6.73 5.21
N PRO A 72 -29.21 -7.50 5.98
CA PRO A 72 -29.00 -7.65 7.42
C PRO A 72 -27.78 -8.54 7.75
N SER A 73 -27.36 -9.39 6.81
CA SER A 73 -26.19 -10.25 6.88
C SER A 73 -25.49 -10.33 5.53
N TYR A 74 -24.21 -10.70 5.56
CA TYR A 74 -23.33 -10.77 4.40
C TYR A 74 -22.75 -12.17 4.31
N SER A 75 -22.53 -12.66 3.09
CA SER A 75 -22.08 -14.04 2.88
C SER A 75 -21.12 -14.14 1.70
N ILE A 76 -20.07 -14.95 1.82
CA ILE A 76 -19.10 -15.29 0.76
C ILE A 76 -18.66 -16.74 0.89
N LEU A 77 -17.97 -17.25 -0.13
CA LEU A 77 -17.29 -18.53 -0.03
C LEU A 77 -16.16 -18.46 1.00
N LEU A 78 -16.01 -19.51 1.82
CA LEU A 78 -14.93 -19.57 2.79
C LEU A 78 -13.55 -19.54 2.10
N SER A 79 -13.43 -20.12 0.90
CA SER A 79 -12.21 -20.06 0.09
C SER A 79 -11.84 -18.64 -0.30
N GLU A 80 -12.83 -17.81 -0.66
CA GLU A 80 -12.63 -16.41 -1.03
C GLU A 80 -12.09 -15.59 0.16
N LEU A 81 -12.61 -15.84 1.37
CA LEU A 81 -12.05 -15.24 2.59
C LEU A 81 -10.59 -15.63 2.81
N ILE A 82 -10.28 -16.92 2.63
CA ILE A 82 -8.92 -17.46 2.86
C ILE A 82 -7.93 -16.81 1.89
N ASP A 83 -8.30 -16.70 0.62
CA ASP A 83 -7.50 -16.11 -0.43
C ASP A 83 -7.26 -14.61 -0.18
N ASP A 84 -8.34 -13.84 0.01
CA ASP A 84 -8.27 -12.38 0.18
C ASP A 84 -7.57 -11.97 1.49
N ALA A 85 -7.76 -12.73 2.57
CA ALA A 85 -7.08 -12.45 3.84
C ALA A 85 -5.60 -12.90 3.84
N ARG A 86 -5.15 -13.56 2.76
CA ARG A 86 -3.86 -14.27 2.66
C ARG A 86 -3.66 -15.21 3.86
N PHE A 87 -4.69 -15.96 4.21
CA PHE A 87 -4.65 -16.93 5.30
C PHE A 87 -3.98 -18.21 4.81
N THR A 88 -2.68 -18.36 5.06
CA THR A 88 -1.89 -19.49 4.54
C THR A 88 -2.00 -20.78 5.38
N SER A 89 -2.94 -20.84 6.33
CA SER A 89 -3.10 -21.98 7.23
C SER A 89 -4.31 -22.81 6.82
N ASN A 90 -4.15 -24.14 6.81
CA ASN A 90 -5.28 -25.06 6.64
C ASN A 90 -6.09 -25.23 7.94
N ASN A 91 -5.72 -24.51 9.01
CA ASN A 91 -6.34 -24.63 10.32
C ASN A 91 -7.58 -23.73 10.44
N THR A 92 -8.74 -24.29 10.11
CA THR A 92 -10.04 -23.62 10.26
C THR A 92 -10.34 -23.24 11.71
N GLU A 93 -9.80 -23.96 12.70
CA GLU A 93 -9.99 -23.62 14.12
C GLU A 93 -9.23 -22.33 14.50
N LEU A 94 -8.08 -22.06 13.88
CA LEU A 94 -7.37 -20.79 14.05
C LEU A 94 -8.22 -19.62 13.51
N LEU A 95 -8.84 -19.78 12.34
CA LEU A 95 -9.78 -18.78 11.81
C LEU A 95 -10.96 -18.56 12.76
N LYS A 96 -11.59 -19.64 13.24
CA LYS A 96 -12.69 -19.58 14.23
C LYS A 96 -12.23 -18.86 15.52
N SER A 97 -11.00 -19.08 15.98
CA SER A 97 -10.43 -18.35 17.13
C SER A 97 -10.32 -16.85 16.87
N HIS A 98 -9.81 -16.42 15.71
CA HIS A 98 -9.72 -14.99 15.37
C HIS A 98 -11.09 -14.33 15.26
N ILE A 99 -12.10 -15.04 14.77
CA ILE A 99 -13.48 -14.57 14.72
C ILE A 99 -14.03 -14.38 16.14
N ARG A 100 -13.84 -15.35 17.05
CA ARG A 100 -14.25 -15.23 18.45
C ARG A 100 -13.57 -14.05 19.15
N ASP A 101 -12.28 -13.85 18.90
CA ASP A 101 -11.53 -12.71 19.45
C ASP A 101 -12.14 -11.37 18.99
N MET A 102 -12.54 -11.26 17.72
CA MET A 102 -13.23 -10.07 17.21
C MET A 102 -14.62 -9.88 17.82
N GLN A 103 -15.40 -10.96 17.98
CA GLN A 103 -16.72 -10.90 18.62
C GLN A 103 -16.64 -10.49 20.10
N ALA A 104 -15.59 -10.94 20.81
CA ALA A 104 -15.34 -10.58 22.20
C ALA A 104 -14.74 -9.17 22.37
N THR A 105 -14.23 -8.57 21.29
CA THR A 105 -13.64 -7.23 21.32
C THR A 105 -14.75 -6.18 21.31
N THR A 106 -14.83 -5.39 22.38
CA THR A 106 -15.70 -4.21 22.44
C THR A 106 -14.95 -2.97 21.97
N ILE A 107 -15.66 -2.13 21.23
CA ILE A 107 -15.20 -0.86 20.69
C ILE A 107 -16.16 0.26 21.09
N GLU A 108 -15.63 1.46 21.19
CA GLU A 108 -16.42 2.66 21.43
C GLU A 108 -16.47 3.49 20.15
N TRP A 109 -17.68 3.84 19.75
CA TRP A 109 -17.96 4.65 18.57
C TRP A 109 -18.47 6.01 19.02
N HIS A 110 -17.82 7.06 18.53
CA HIS A 110 -18.20 8.44 18.81
C HIS A 110 -18.70 9.08 17.53
N THR A 111 -19.99 9.42 17.47
CA THR A 111 -20.53 10.18 16.33
C THR A 111 -20.66 11.64 16.73
N SER A 112 -20.09 12.51 15.91
CA SER A 112 -20.29 13.97 16.01
C SER A 112 -20.98 14.45 14.75
N GLY A 113 -22.28 14.77 14.85
CA GLY A 113 -23.08 15.30 13.75
C GLY A 113 -23.91 16.48 14.24
N GLY A 114 -23.62 17.70 13.75
CA GLY A 114 -24.30 18.91 14.20
C GLY A 114 -24.10 19.17 15.69
N GLN A 115 -25.19 19.39 16.44
CA GLN A 115 -25.17 19.60 17.89
C GLN A 115 -25.23 18.30 18.73
N ALA A 116 -25.49 17.14 18.12
CA ALA A 116 -25.63 15.89 18.85
C ALA A 116 -24.31 15.10 18.88
N ARG A 117 -23.87 14.75 20.09
CA ARG A 117 -22.79 13.80 20.33
C ARG A 117 -23.39 12.50 20.83
N GLN A 118 -23.17 11.42 20.09
CA GLN A 118 -23.59 10.08 20.48
C GLN A 118 -22.38 9.22 20.79
N TRP A 119 -22.37 8.64 21.98
CA TRP A 119 -21.45 7.56 22.36
C TRP A 119 -22.15 6.23 22.22
N THR A 120 -21.47 5.24 21.66
CA THR A 120 -22.03 3.90 21.46
C THR A 120 -20.95 2.87 21.75
N SER A 121 -21.23 1.96 22.69
CA SER A 121 -20.38 0.79 22.96
C SER A 121 -20.96 -0.41 22.24
N THR A 122 -20.15 -1.12 21.46
CA THR A 122 -20.61 -2.27 20.69
C THR A 122 -19.46 -3.26 20.43
N GLN A 123 -19.79 -4.46 19.96
CA GLN A 123 -18.80 -5.45 19.55
C GLN A 123 -18.17 -5.08 18.21
N LEU A 124 -16.97 -5.56 17.91
CA LEU A 124 -16.36 -5.32 16.61
C LEU A 124 -17.08 -6.07 15.48
N LEU A 125 -17.52 -7.30 15.75
CA LEU A 125 -18.15 -8.20 14.79
C LEU A 125 -19.38 -8.88 15.42
N GLY A 126 -20.47 -9.01 14.68
CA GLY A 126 -21.67 -9.72 15.11
C GLY A 126 -21.54 -11.24 14.95
N PRO A 127 -22.66 -11.99 14.99
CA PRO A 127 -22.69 -13.42 14.69
C PRO A 127 -21.99 -13.79 13.39
N VAL A 128 -21.29 -14.94 13.41
CA VAL A 128 -20.67 -15.55 12.23
C VAL A 128 -21.06 -17.02 12.17
N ILE A 129 -21.48 -17.48 11.01
CA ILE A 129 -21.92 -18.85 10.73
C ILE A 129 -21.05 -19.38 9.60
N ILE A 130 -20.41 -20.53 9.81
CA ILE A 130 -19.72 -21.27 8.75
C ILE A 130 -20.57 -22.50 8.45
N ASP A 131 -21.14 -22.55 7.25
CA ASP A 131 -21.88 -23.69 6.76
C ASP A 131 -20.92 -24.66 6.05
N GLU A 132 -20.85 -25.89 6.55
CA GLU A 132 -19.97 -26.97 6.07
C GLU A 132 -20.84 -28.13 5.56
N PRO A 133 -21.48 -28.00 4.37
CA PRO A 133 -22.48 -28.96 3.86
C PRO A 133 -21.95 -30.37 3.51
N GLY A 134 -20.66 -30.65 3.73
CA GLY A 134 -20.04 -31.95 3.49
C GLY A 134 -19.23 -32.03 2.18
N ARG A 135 -18.67 -33.22 1.87
CA ARG A 135 -17.76 -33.38 0.72
C ARG A 135 -18.44 -32.97 -0.59
N GLY A 136 -17.69 -32.21 -1.40
CA GLY A 136 -18.11 -31.79 -2.75
C GLY A 136 -18.94 -30.51 -2.79
N HIS A 137 -19.30 -29.94 -1.65
CA HIS A 137 -20.02 -28.67 -1.56
C HIS A 137 -19.12 -27.57 -1.00
N ALA A 138 -19.27 -26.35 -1.50
CA ALA A 138 -18.45 -25.23 -1.06
C ALA A 138 -18.88 -24.75 0.33
N CYS A 139 -17.92 -24.59 1.25
CA CYS A 139 -18.20 -24.00 2.55
C CYS A 139 -18.48 -22.50 2.39
N THR A 140 -19.52 -22.02 3.06
CA THR A 140 -19.95 -20.62 3.01
C THR A 140 -19.80 -20.00 4.39
N ILE A 141 -19.32 -18.76 4.46
CA ILE A 141 -19.24 -17.99 5.70
C ILE A 141 -20.19 -16.81 5.63
N THR A 142 -21.05 -16.68 6.65
CA THR A 142 -22.04 -15.62 6.77
C THR A 142 -21.78 -14.84 8.05
N TRP A 143 -21.78 -13.51 8.01
CA TRP A 143 -21.55 -12.65 9.18
C TRP A 143 -22.51 -11.46 9.20
N THR A 144 -22.57 -10.79 10.36
CA THR A 144 -23.25 -9.51 10.52
C THR A 144 -22.36 -8.48 11.20
N TYR A 145 -22.69 -7.20 11.02
CA TYR A 145 -22.16 -6.12 11.84
C TYR A 145 -23.20 -5.69 12.86
N PRO A 146 -22.79 -5.20 14.05
CA PRO A 146 -23.73 -4.69 15.03
C PRO A 146 -24.57 -3.55 14.45
N GLU A 147 -25.88 -3.62 14.67
CA GLU A 147 -26.88 -2.68 14.15
C GLU A 147 -26.50 -1.19 14.37
N PRO A 148 -26.01 -0.75 15.55
CA PRO A 148 -25.74 0.67 15.79
C PRO A 148 -24.64 1.29 14.90
N ILE A 149 -23.79 0.46 14.29
CA ILE A 149 -22.67 0.91 13.46
C ILE A 149 -22.67 0.33 12.05
N ARG A 150 -23.53 -0.67 11.74
CA ARG A 150 -23.56 -1.36 10.43
C ARG A 150 -23.62 -0.38 9.28
N ASP A 151 -24.57 0.55 9.30
CA ASP A 151 -24.79 1.46 8.18
C ASP A 151 -23.58 2.39 7.98
N ARG A 152 -22.94 2.81 9.08
CA ARG A 152 -21.73 3.62 9.04
C ARG A 152 -20.51 2.84 8.55
N LEU A 153 -20.44 1.53 8.79
CA LEU A 153 -19.37 0.68 8.28
C LEU A 153 -19.54 0.37 6.80
N VAL A 154 -20.76 -0.03 6.39
CA VAL A 154 -21.05 -0.54 5.05
C VAL A 154 -21.30 0.59 4.05
N LYS A 155 -21.81 1.74 4.50
CA LYS A 155 -22.01 2.92 3.65
C LYS A 155 -21.60 4.20 4.40
N PRO A 156 -20.30 4.38 4.68
CA PRO A 156 -19.81 5.54 5.41
C PRO A 156 -20.02 6.83 4.60
N ALA A 157 -20.53 7.88 5.28
CA ALA A 157 -20.61 9.22 4.68
C ALA A 157 -19.23 9.88 4.56
N GLN A 158 -18.35 9.67 5.55
CA GLN A 158 -16.95 10.09 5.53
C GLN A 158 -16.09 8.84 5.69
N TYR A 159 -15.17 8.64 4.76
CA TYR A 159 -14.36 7.43 4.74
C TYR A 159 -12.92 7.69 4.31
N THR A 160 -12.07 6.78 4.72
CA THR A 160 -10.70 6.61 4.24
C THR A 160 -10.68 5.43 3.28
N ARG A 161 -10.16 5.63 2.08
CA ARG A 161 -9.92 4.54 1.13
C ARG A 161 -8.67 3.78 1.55
N VAL A 162 -8.80 2.49 1.81
CA VAL A 162 -7.70 1.60 2.22
C VAL A 162 -7.53 0.53 1.14
N LEU A 163 -6.34 0.44 0.54
CA LEU A 163 -6.03 -0.59 -0.44
C LEU A 163 -5.77 -1.91 0.29
N LEU A 164 -6.55 -2.95 -0.03
CA LEU A 164 -6.41 -4.25 0.62
C LEU A 164 -5.07 -4.88 0.27
N GLU A 165 -4.58 -4.67 -0.95
CA GLU A 165 -3.30 -5.18 -1.40
C GLU A 165 -2.16 -4.73 -0.47
N ILE A 166 -1.99 -3.41 -0.28
CA ILE A 166 -0.96 -2.85 0.61
C ILE A 166 -1.16 -3.37 2.04
N SER A 167 -2.40 -3.32 2.57
CA SER A 167 -2.70 -3.82 3.92
C SER A 167 -2.39 -5.32 4.10
N SER A 168 -2.50 -6.12 3.05
CA SER A 168 -2.25 -7.56 3.08
C SER A 168 -0.76 -7.92 3.07
N GLN A 169 0.08 -7.03 2.52
CA GLN A 169 1.54 -7.21 2.46
C GLN A 169 2.22 -6.88 3.80
N MET A 170 1.61 -6.02 4.63
CA MET A 170 2.16 -5.63 5.93
C MET A 170 2.22 -6.82 6.90
N ARG A 171 3.37 -7.05 7.51
CA ARG A 171 3.68 -8.14 8.44
C ARG A 171 3.54 -7.72 9.90
N SER A 172 3.60 -6.43 10.22
CA SER A 172 3.35 -5.94 11.58
C SER A 172 1.95 -5.32 11.75
N TYR A 173 1.35 -5.55 12.91
CA TYR A 173 0.08 -4.92 13.28
C TYR A 173 0.21 -3.39 13.31
N ALA A 174 1.30 -2.88 13.89
CA ALA A 174 1.58 -1.46 13.96
C ALA A 174 1.69 -0.81 12.57
N ALA A 175 2.36 -1.45 11.60
CA ALA A 175 2.44 -0.90 10.24
C ALA A 175 1.06 -0.82 9.59
N SER A 176 0.23 -1.86 9.74
CA SER A 176 -1.14 -1.85 9.21
C SER A 176 -1.99 -0.72 9.80
N VAL A 177 -1.87 -0.48 11.11
CA VAL A 177 -2.55 0.66 11.76
C VAL A 177 -2.02 2.00 11.27
N LEU A 178 -0.71 2.14 11.16
CA LEU A 178 -0.06 3.38 10.69
C LEU A 178 -0.38 3.67 9.22
N TYR A 179 -0.47 2.65 8.36
CA TYR A 179 -0.93 2.80 6.99
C TYR A 179 -2.33 3.39 6.91
N GLU A 180 -3.28 2.79 7.64
CA GLU A 180 -4.66 3.27 7.67
C GLU A 180 -4.76 4.70 8.22
N LEU A 181 -3.97 5.05 9.23
CA LEU A 181 -3.86 6.42 9.74
C LEU A 181 -3.28 7.38 8.71
N GLY A 182 -2.19 7.00 8.05
CA GLY A 182 -1.57 7.83 7.03
C GLY A 182 -2.50 8.08 5.86
N ALA A 183 -3.20 7.05 5.38
CA ALA A 183 -4.22 7.18 4.34
C ALA A 183 -5.35 8.13 4.74
N ARG A 184 -5.81 8.07 6.00
CA ARG A 184 -6.84 8.97 6.54
C ARG A 184 -6.40 10.43 6.56
N TYR A 185 -5.16 10.67 6.98
CA TYR A 185 -4.65 12.02 7.21
C TYR A 185 -3.89 12.60 6.01
N LEU A 186 -3.69 11.83 4.93
CA LEU A 186 -3.00 12.28 3.72
C LEU A 186 -3.64 13.52 3.09
N THR A 187 -4.97 13.55 3.06
CA THR A 187 -5.78 14.65 2.52
C THR A 187 -6.24 15.64 3.60
N SER A 188 -5.82 15.46 4.86
CA SER A 188 -6.13 16.40 5.94
C SER A 188 -5.32 17.70 5.77
N PRO A 189 -5.91 18.89 5.98
CA PRO A 189 -5.21 20.16 5.81
C PRO A 189 -3.90 20.26 6.60
N GLY A 190 -3.87 19.72 7.83
CA GLY A 190 -2.69 19.73 8.69
C GLY A 190 -1.76 18.53 8.53
N ARG A 191 -2.18 17.49 7.80
CA ARG A 191 -1.47 16.20 7.65
C ARG A 191 -0.88 15.64 8.95
N LEU A 192 -1.59 15.86 10.05
CA LEU A 192 -1.19 15.43 11.39
C LEU A 192 -2.32 14.59 11.96
N THR A 193 -1.97 13.42 12.51
CA THR A 193 -2.92 12.57 13.22
C THR A 193 -3.44 13.26 14.49
N MET A 194 -4.43 12.65 15.15
CA MET A 194 -4.77 12.98 16.53
C MET A 194 -3.53 12.95 17.44
N ARG A 195 -3.51 13.88 18.42
CA ARG A 195 -2.54 13.92 19.51
C ARG A 195 -3.11 13.11 20.66
N GLU A 196 -2.40 12.08 21.05
CA GLU A 196 -2.81 11.15 22.09
C GLU A 196 -1.62 10.74 22.93
N ASP A 197 -1.88 10.28 24.15
CA ASP A 197 -0.84 9.87 25.08
C ASP A 197 -0.14 8.56 24.67
N VAL A 198 1.05 8.32 25.22
CA VAL A 198 1.88 7.15 24.89
C VAL A 198 1.18 5.81 25.20
N ILE A 199 0.32 5.73 26.23
CA ILE A 199 -0.43 4.52 26.57
C ILE A 199 -1.51 4.26 25.53
N TRP A 200 -2.21 5.31 25.09
CA TRP A 200 -3.17 5.21 24.01
C TRP A 200 -2.52 4.67 22.73
N TRP A 201 -1.38 5.23 22.34
CA TRP A 201 -0.64 4.77 21.17
C TRP A 201 -0.12 3.35 21.31
N ALA A 202 0.38 2.95 22.48
CA ALA A 202 0.78 1.57 22.70
C ALA A 202 -0.40 0.60 22.54
N SER A 203 -1.57 0.95 23.10
CA SER A 203 -2.80 0.16 22.98
C SER A 203 -3.23 0.01 21.51
N VAL A 204 -3.22 1.11 20.75
CA VAL A 204 -3.63 1.16 19.35
C VAL A 204 -2.63 0.50 18.41
N LEU A 205 -1.32 0.63 18.63
CA LEU A 205 -0.27 0.07 17.76
C LEU A 205 0.06 -1.40 18.07
N THR A 206 -0.38 -1.92 19.21
CA THR A 206 -0.21 -3.35 19.56
C THR A 206 -1.53 -4.12 19.54
N GLY A 207 -2.66 -3.41 19.43
CA GLY A 207 -3.98 -4.03 19.44
C GLY A 207 -4.35 -4.61 20.81
N ARG A 208 -3.81 -4.07 21.91
CA ARG A 208 -3.99 -4.60 23.27
C ARG A 208 -4.76 -3.64 24.16
N SER A 209 -5.73 -4.14 24.91
CA SER A 209 -6.51 -3.34 25.87
C SER A 209 -5.90 -3.28 27.28
N ASP A 210 -4.97 -4.19 27.61
CA ASP A 210 -4.43 -4.41 28.96
C ASP A 210 -3.19 -3.56 29.30
N ILE A 211 -2.82 -2.61 28.43
CA ILE A 211 -1.65 -1.76 28.62
C ILE A 211 -1.98 -0.63 29.61
N THR A 212 -1.32 -0.66 30.77
CA THR A 212 -1.44 0.35 31.83
C THR A 212 -0.17 1.18 32.02
N THR A 213 0.98 0.66 31.61
CA THR A 213 2.28 1.34 31.66
C THR A 213 3.05 1.09 30.38
N VAL A 214 3.88 2.06 29.97
CA VAL A 214 4.66 1.99 28.73
C VAL A 214 6.04 2.61 28.94
N ASP A 215 7.08 1.86 28.62
CA ASP A 215 8.40 2.43 28.35
C ASP A 215 8.43 2.93 26.90
N TYR A 216 8.41 4.26 26.76
CA TYR A 216 8.42 4.92 25.45
C TYR A 216 9.60 4.48 24.58
N ARG A 217 10.79 4.28 25.16
CA ARG A 217 11.98 3.92 24.40
C ARG A 217 11.84 2.54 23.77
N ILE A 218 11.20 1.60 24.49
CA ILE A 218 10.90 0.25 23.99
C ILE A 218 9.81 0.32 22.92
N LEU A 219 8.71 1.03 23.17
CA LEU A 219 7.63 1.22 22.19
C LEU A 219 8.18 1.82 20.89
N HIS A 220 8.99 2.88 21.00
CA HIS A 220 9.58 3.56 19.87
C HIS A 220 10.52 2.65 19.07
N ARG A 221 11.47 1.97 19.74
CA ARG A 221 12.46 1.09 19.08
C ARG A 221 11.82 -0.14 18.44
N ASP A 222 10.97 -0.84 19.20
CA ASP A 222 10.52 -2.18 18.83
C ASP A 222 9.23 -2.20 18.04
N THR A 223 8.41 -1.15 18.16
CA THR A 223 7.11 -1.08 17.48
C THR A 223 7.10 0.03 16.45
N ILE A 224 7.26 1.29 16.86
CA ILE A 224 7.04 2.44 15.98
C ILE A 224 8.09 2.49 14.86
N LYS A 225 9.38 2.46 15.19
CA LYS A 225 10.45 2.58 14.20
C LYS A 225 10.41 1.46 13.16
N LYS A 226 10.11 0.23 13.58
CA LYS A 226 9.98 -0.92 12.67
C LYS A 226 8.76 -0.78 11.77
N ALA A 227 7.63 -0.35 12.32
CA ALA A 227 6.41 -0.13 11.57
C ALA A 227 6.52 1.02 10.55
N LEU A 228 7.21 2.11 10.92
CA LEU A 228 7.48 3.21 10.02
C LEU A 228 8.38 2.79 8.86
N ALA A 229 9.44 2.02 9.14
CA ALA A 229 10.32 1.48 8.09
C ALA A 229 9.56 0.55 7.14
N GLU A 230 8.76 -0.37 7.68
CA GLU A 230 7.93 -1.27 6.88
C GLU A 230 6.92 -0.51 6.01
N LEU A 231 6.25 0.50 6.58
CA LEU A 231 5.32 1.36 5.85
C LEU A 231 6.05 2.13 4.74
N ASP A 232 7.23 2.68 5.00
CA ASP A 232 8.01 3.42 4.01
C ASP A 232 8.45 2.52 2.84
N THR A 233 8.72 1.24 3.09
CA THR A 233 9.03 0.26 2.04
C THR A 233 7.81 -0.10 1.19
N LEU A 234 6.64 -0.28 1.80
CA LEU A 234 5.45 -0.81 1.12
C LEU A 234 4.51 0.25 0.53
N CYS A 235 4.52 1.47 1.07
CA CYS A 235 3.62 2.54 0.65
C CYS A 235 4.36 3.55 -0.23
N GLU A 236 3.90 3.69 -1.48
CA GLU A 236 4.45 4.66 -2.43
C GLU A 236 3.82 6.05 -2.32
N ASP A 237 2.64 6.18 -1.70
CA ASP A 237 1.89 7.44 -1.68
C ASP A 237 2.39 8.41 -0.60
N PHE A 238 2.86 7.88 0.52
CA PHE A 238 3.29 8.70 1.66
C PHE A 238 4.26 7.96 2.59
N ARG A 239 4.94 8.74 3.41
CA ARG A 239 5.67 8.29 4.60
C ARG A 239 5.12 8.97 5.84
N LEU A 240 5.38 8.38 7.00
CA LEU A 240 5.02 8.96 8.28
C LEU A 240 6.26 9.35 9.09
N GLU A 241 6.15 10.45 9.79
CA GLU A 241 7.14 10.89 10.77
C GLU A 241 6.50 11.05 12.13
N ILE A 242 7.17 10.54 13.16
CA ILE A 242 6.70 10.71 14.53
C ILE A 242 6.96 12.14 15.01
N VAL A 243 5.98 12.72 15.69
CA VAL A 243 6.07 14.00 16.38
C VAL A 243 5.92 13.74 17.87
N GLU A 244 7.03 13.93 18.60
CA GLU A 244 7.08 13.75 20.05
C GLU A 244 6.68 15.04 20.77
N HIS A 245 5.70 14.97 21.67
CA HIS A 245 5.36 16.05 22.56
C HIS A 245 5.91 15.76 23.96
N LYS A 246 6.86 16.60 24.38
CA LYS A 246 7.60 16.43 25.64
C LYS A 246 7.05 17.33 26.73
N ARG A 247 6.95 16.79 27.94
CA ARG A 247 6.78 17.55 29.18
C ARG A 247 8.03 17.37 30.02
N GLY A 248 8.84 18.42 30.09
CA GLY A 248 10.21 18.32 30.61
C GLY A 248 11.04 17.35 29.76
N ARG A 249 11.60 16.30 30.39
CA ARG A 249 12.42 15.29 29.70
C ARG A 249 11.63 14.09 29.18
N LYS A 250 10.37 13.95 29.57
CA LYS A 250 9.54 12.78 29.25
C LYS A 250 8.67 13.06 28.03
N VAL A 251 8.59 12.11 27.11
CA VAL A 251 7.60 12.11 26.03
C VAL A 251 6.27 11.65 26.62
N GLU A 252 5.25 12.50 26.57
CA GLU A 252 3.92 12.21 27.13
C GLU A 252 2.90 11.87 26.05
N GLU A 253 3.00 12.53 24.90
CA GLU A 253 2.04 12.39 23.82
C GLU A 253 2.76 12.29 22.47
N LEU A 254 2.11 11.63 21.52
CA LEU A 254 2.63 11.42 20.17
C LEU A 254 1.59 11.86 19.13
N GLN A 255 2.10 12.26 17.98
CA GLN A 255 1.38 12.41 16.73
C GLN A 255 2.21 11.81 15.60
N PHE A 256 1.58 11.58 14.45
CA PHE A 256 2.26 11.25 13.21
C PHE A 256 1.96 12.31 12.17
N ARG A 257 3.00 12.80 11.52
CA ARG A 257 2.94 13.69 10.37
C ARG A 257 2.95 12.85 9.10
N VAL A 258 1.99 13.09 8.22
CA VAL A 258 1.89 12.46 6.91
C VAL A 258 2.62 13.32 5.89
N LEU A 259 3.64 12.75 5.26
CA LEU A 259 4.38 13.40 4.19
C LEU A 259 4.09 12.65 2.89
N PRO A 260 3.40 13.25 1.91
CA PRO A 260 3.23 12.62 0.61
C PRO A 260 4.59 12.38 -0.02
N LYS A 261 4.74 11.22 -0.66
CA LYS A 261 5.90 10.96 -1.49
C LYS A 261 5.62 11.55 -2.88
N PRO A 262 6.59 12.24 -3.49
CA PRO A 262 6.46 12.63 -4.89
C PRO A 262 6.32 11.35 -5.71
N GLN A 263 5.18 11.18 -6.40
CA GLN A 263 4.98 10.07 -7.33
C GLN A 263 6.04 10.19 -8.43
N ALA A 264 7.09 9.37 -8.36
CA ALA A 264 7.95 9.15 -9.51
C ALA A 264 7.04 8.67 -10.65
N SER A 265 7.09 9.34 -11.80
CA SER A 265 6.21 9.02 -12.93
C SER A 265 6.33 7.52 -13.26
N LEU A 266 5.22 6.79 -13.07
CA LEU A 266 5.04 5.35 -13.25
C LEU A 266 5.17 4.89 -14.72
N ALA A 267 6.26 5.26 -15.40
CA ALA A 267 6.60 4.78 -16.73
C ALA A 267 7.67 3.67 -16.69
N GLY A 268 8.47 3.57 -15.62
CA GLY A 268 9.60 2.63 -15.53
C GLY A 268 9.51 1.55 -14.44
N LEU A 269 8.71 1.72 -13.39
CA LEU A 269 8.68 0.80 -12.23
C LEU A 269 7.64 -0.33 -12.30
N ARG A 270 6.81 -0.38 -13.34
CA ARG A 270 5.82 -1.48 -13.48
C ARG A 270 6.44 -2.84 -13.79
N ASP A 271 7.71 -2.89 -14.16
CA ASP A 271 8.45 -4.15 -14.27
C ASP A 271 9.19 -4.55 -12.98
N SER A 272 9.42 -3.63 -12.04
CA SER A 272 9.99 -3.92 -10.71
C SER A 272 8.96 -4.31 -9.65
N ALA A 273 7.67 -4.09 -9.90
CA ALA A 273 6.57 -4.66 -9.12
C ALA A 273 6.39 -6.19 -9.33
N LYS A 274 7.27 -6.82 -10.12
CA LYS A 274 7.38 -8.27 -10.27
C LYS A 274 8.36 -8.93 -9.29
N ASN A 275 8.72 -8.29 -8.19
CA ASN A 275 9.37 -8.99 -7.08
C ASN A 275 8.32 -9.78 -6.28
N VAL A 276 7.73 -10.77 -6.95
CA VAL A 276 7.22 -11.97 -6.30
C VAL A 276 8.40 -12.55 -5.52
N PHE A 277 8.22 -12.82 -4.23
CA PHE A 277 9.21 -13.53 -3.41
C PHE A 277 9.85 -14.65 -4.22
N ASP A 278 11.15 -14.52 -4.52
CA ASP A 278 11.87 -15.55 -5.24
C ASP A 278 12.15 -16.70 -4.26
N LEU A 279 11.12 -17.52 -4.04
CA LEU A 279 11.19 -18.73 -3.23
C LEU A 279 12.29 -19.67 -3.74
N GLY A 280 12.63 -19.59 -5.03
CA GLY A 280 13.75 -20.29 -5.63
C GLY A 280 15.10 -19.81 -5.09
N LEU A 281 15.28 -18.51 -4.88
CA LEU A 281 16.51 -17.97 -4.28
C LEU A 281 16.67 -18.42 -2.81
N VAL A 282 15.58 -18.47 -2.02
CA VAL A 282 15.62 -18.98 -0.65
C VAL A 282 15.97 -20.47 -0.61
N GLU A 283 15.37 -21.29 -1.50
CA GLU A 283 15.71 -22.72 -1.60
C GLU A 283 17.16 -22.95 -2.07
N ARG A 284 17.72 -22.07 -2.90
CA ARG A 284 19.16 -22.12 -3.26
C ARG A 284 20.06 -21.81 -2.05
N VAL A 285 19.70 -20.83 -1.23
CA VAL A 285 20.42 -20.53 0.02
C VAL A 285 20.36 -21.71 1.00
N ILE A 286 19.22 -22.40 1.06
CA ILE A 286 19.07 -23.65 1.84
C ILE A 286 19.95 -24.77 1.28
N THR A 287 19.99 -24.92 -0.05
CA THR A 287 20.83 -25.91 -0.75
C THR A 287 22.32 -25.70 -0.51
N ILE A 288 22.77 -24.44 -0.36
CA ILE A 288 24.14 -24.08 0.04
C ILE A 288 24.45 -24.48 1.49
N GLY A 289 23.42 -24.82 2.29
CA GLY A 289 23.57 -25.42 3.62
C GLY A 289 23.15 -24.52 4.78
N LEU A 290 22.41 -23.44 4.53
CA LEU A 290 21.77 -22.67 5.60
C LEU A 290 20.46 -23.34 6.04
N LYS A 291 20.15 -23.27 7.33
CA LYS A 291 18.83 -23.70 7.83
C LYS A 291 17.75 -22.76 7.30
N ARG A 292 16.55 -23.29 7.08
CA ARG A 292 15.42 -22.54 6.50
C ARG A 292 15.12 -21.21 7.23
N GLY A 293 15.15 -21.19 8.56
CA GLY A 293 14.97 -19.97 9.35
C GLY A 293 16.06 -18.93 9.05
N ASP A 294 17.32 -19.34 9.12
CA ASP A 294 18.46 -18.46 8.81
C ASP A 294 18.46 -17.98 7.35
N ALA A 295 18.01 -18.80 6.40
CA ALA A 295 17.90 -18.45 4.99
C ALA A 295 16.82 -17.40 4.74
N GLN A 296 15.68 -17.51 5.45
CA GLN A 296 14.59 -16.53 5.41
C GLN A 296 15.00 -15.21 6.07
N ASP A 297 15.69 -15.28 7.22
CA ASP A 297 16.22 -14.11 7.90
C ASP A 297 17.30 -13.40 7.06
N LEU A 298 18.20 -14.18 6.44
CA LEU A 298 19.24 -13.64 5.56
C LEU A 298 18.64 -12.97 4.32
N TYR A 299 17.61 -13.56 3.70
CA TYR A 299 16.88 -12.96 2.59
C TYR A 299 16.12 -11.69 3.01
N ALA A 300 15.55 -11.67 4.22
CA ALA A 300 14.83 -10.51 4.73
C ALA A 300 15.73 -9.32 5.12
N MET A 301 16.99 -9.59 5.45
CA MET A 301 17.95 -8.58 5.92
C MET A 301 18.96 -8.13 4.85
N THR A 302 18.95 -8.76 3.67
CA THR A 302 19.91 -8.51 2.60
C THR A 302 19.17 -8.07 1.35
N ASP A 303 19.75 -7.12 0.61
CA ASP A 303 19.25 -6.76 -0.72
C ASP A 303 19.19 -8.01 -1.62
N GLU A 304 18.06 -8.21 -2.31
CA GLU A 304 17.82 -9.41 -3.11
C GLU A 304 18.81 -9.54 -4.28
N GLY A 305 19.19 -8.42 -4.89
CA GLY A 305 20.18 -8.40 -5.97
C GLY A 305 21.57 -8.82 -5.47
N ALA A 306 21.99 -8.27 -4.33
CA ALA A 306 23.24 -8.64 -3.67
C ALA A 306 23.25 -10.11 -3.22
N LEU A 307 22.13 -10.61 -2.68
CA LEU A 307 21.99 -12.00 -2.28
C LEU A 307 22.03 -12.95 -3.49
N ARG A 308 21.34 -12.61 -4.57
CA ARG A 308 21.35 -13.38 -5.81
C ARG A 308 22.75 -13.49 -6.40
N ALA A 309 23.47 -12.38 -6.48
CA ALA A 309 24.85 -12.35 -6.99
C ALA A 309 25.81 -13.18 -6.11
N ALA A 310 25.68 -13.08 -4.78
CA ALA A 310 26.50 -13.86 -3.86
C ALA A 310 26.21 -15.36 -3.94
N VAL A 311 24.93 -15.77 -4.02
CA VAL A 311 24.52 -17.17 -4.19
C VAL A 311 25.08 -17.74 -5.49
N GLU A 312 24.98 -16.99 -6.59
CA GLU A 312 25.52 -17.42 -7.88
C GLU A 312 27.05 -17.57 -7.85
N HIS A 313 27.76 -16.65 -7.21
CA HIS A 313 29.21 -16.73 -7.03
C HIS A 313 29.63 -17.99 -6.24
N VAL A 314 28.92 -18.31 -5.15
CA VAL A 314 29.21 -19.49 -4.34
C VAL A 314 28.90 -20.77 -5.12
N GLU A 315 27.79 -20.83 -5.85
CA GLU A 315 27.46 -21.98 -6.71
C GLU A 315 28.50 -22.21 -7.81
N GLN A 316 29.00 -21.14 -8.44
CA GLN A 316 30.09 -21.23 -9.43
C GLN A 316 31.39 -21.76 -8.79
N ARG A 317 31.75 -21.28 -7.59
CA ARG A 317 32.92 -21.76 -6.85
C ARG A 317 32.81 -23.23 -6.43
N MET A 318 31.61 -23.70 -6.11
CA MET A 318 31.34 -25.10 -5.78
C MET A 318 31.43 -26.02 -7.00
N ARG A 319 31.10 -25.52 -8.20
CA ARG A 319 31.19 -26.28 -9.46
C ARG A 319 32.60 -26.33 -10.06
N ASN A 320 33.51 -25.44 -9.64
CA ASN A 320 34.86 -25.38 -10.16
C ASN A 320 35.77 -26.47 -9.53
N ALA A 321 35.96 -27.58 -10.26
CA ALA A 321 36.77 -28.72 -9.84
C ALA A 321 38.29 -28.46 -9.83
N ALA A 322 38.76 -27.32 -10.36
CA ALA A 322 40.18 -26.94 -10.34
C ALA A 322 40.63 -26.35 -8.99
N LEU A 323 39.69 -25.99 -8.11
CA LEU A 323 39.96 -25.41 -6.80
C LEU A 323 39.59 -26.39 -5.68
N PRO A 324 40.27 -26.33 -4.51
CA PRO A 324 39.92 -27.17 -3.37
C PRO A 324 38.44 -27.04 -2.98
N PRO A 325 37.76 -28.12 -2.56
CA PRO A 325 36.35 -28.07 -2.17
C PRO A 325 36.12 -27.14 -0.98
N LEU A 326 34.97 -26.47 -0.95
CA LEU A 326 34.60 -25.59 0.17
C LEU A 326 34.20 -26.42 1.39
N ASN A 327 34.93 -26.25 2.50
CA ASN A 327 34.63 -26.93 3.77
C ASN A 327 33.30 -26.48 4.40
N SER A 328 32.88 -25.23 4.17
CA SER A 328 31.58 -24.70 4.62
C SER A 328 31.03 -23.67 3.64
N PRO A 329 30.20 -24.10 2.67
CA PRO A 329 29.60 -23.19 1.69
C PRO A 329 28.70 -22.12 2.34
N ALA A 330 28.02 -22.46 3.43
CA ALA A 330 27.19 -21.52 4.18
C ALA A 330 27.98 -20.43 4.93
N ALA A 331 29.19 -20.74 5.43
CA ALA A 331 30.08 -19.73 6.00
C ALA A 331 30.68 -18.85 4.90
N TYR A 332 31.02 -19.46 3.76
CA TYR A 332 31.54 -18.76 2.59
C TYR A 332 30.51 -17.80 1.99
N LEU A 333 29.22 -18.16 1.93
CA LEU A 333 28.14 -17.26 1.48
C LEU A 333 27.97 -16.06 2.42
N ARG A 334 28.04 -16.25 3.74
CA ARG A 334 27.97 -15.13 4.69
C ARG A 334 29.18 -14.20 4.58
N ASP A 335 30.36 -14.76 4.34
CA ASP A 335 31.56 -13.97 4.07
C ASP A 335 31.45 -13.24 2.72
N ALA A 336 30.91 -13.92 1.68
CA ALA A 336 30.64 -13.41 0.35
C ALA A 336 29.80 -12.11 0.41
N LEU A 337 28.75 -12.14 1.22
CA LEU A 337 27.86 -11.03 1.48
C LEU A 337 28.50 -9.92 2.31
N LYS A 338 29.27 -10.29 3.34
CA LYS A 338 29.89 -9.32 4.25
C LYS A 338 31.01 -8.51 3.59
N LYS A 339 31.78 -9.14 2.72
CA LYS A 339 32.90 -8.50 2.01
C LYS A 339 32.55 -8.08 0.59
N GLN A 340 31.29 -8.24 0.18
CA GLN A 340 30.80 -7.88 -1.15
C GLN A 340 31.73 -8.41 -2.27
N TYR A 341 32.10 -9.69 -2.21
CA TYR A 341 33.02 -10.29 -3.20
C TYR A 341 32.49 -10.22 -4.65
N ALA A 342 31.20 -9.94 -4.83
CA ALA A 342 30.59 -9.65 -6.11
C ALA A 342 30.81 -8.20 -6.61
N GLY A 343 31.53 -7.37 -5.85
CA GLY A 343 31.75 -5.94 -6.10
C GLY A 343 33.20 -5.54 -6.31
N GLU A 344 34.16 -6.03 -5.52
CA GLU A 344 35.58 -5.64 -5.67
C GLU A 344 36.50 -6.62 -4.93
N GLY A 345 37.73 -6.77 -5.42
CA GLY A 345 38.73 -7.73 -4.93
C GLY A 345 39.27 -7.46 -3.53
N GLU A 346 39.91 -8.50 -2.99
CA GLU A 346 40.66 -8.66 -1.73
C GLU A 346 41.06 -7.42 -0.89
N GLY A 347 40.91 -7.55 0.44
CA GLY A 347 41.81 -6.93 1.43
C GLY A 347 41.15 -6.08 2.53
N GLY A 348 41.25 -6.51 3.80
CA GLY A 348 40.43 -6.00 4.90
C GLY A 348 41.00 -4.88 5.80
N LYS A 349 40.13 -4.39 6.71
CA LYS A 349 40.39 -3.98 8.12
C LYS A 349 39.05 -3.67 8.86
N PRO A 350 39.00 -3.71 10.21
CA PRO A 350 37.76 -3.82 11.02
C PRO A 350 37.02 -2.46 11.23
N PRO A 351 35.73 -2.51 11.66
CA PRO A 351 34.80 -1.39 11.47
C PRO A 351 34.92 -0.30 12.53
N ALA A 352 34.95 0.96 12.06
CA ALA A 352 34.63 2.14 12.84
C ALA A 352 33.10 2.39 12.84
N GLU A 353 32.62 3.03 13.89
CA GLU A 353 31.21 3.28 14.22
C GLU A 353 30.36 3.83 13.06
N VAL A 354 29.20 3.21 12.82
CA VAL A 354 28.26 3.60 11.77
C VAL A 354 27.51 4.87 12.18
N ALA A 355 27.94 6.01 11.64
CA ALA A 355 27.10 7.20 11.53
C ALA A 355 25.99 6.95 10.49
N VAL A 356 24.77 7.38 10.80
CA VAL A 356 23.63 7.40 9.87
C VAL A 356 24.03 8.08 8.54
N PRO A 357 23.78 7.48 7.36
CA PRO A 357 24.16 8.09 6.09
C PRO A 357 23.31 9.35 5.88
N ARG A 358 23.99 10.51 5.86
CA ARG A 358 23.40 11.72 5.30
C ARG A 358 23.38 11.54 3.78
N PRO A 359 22.28 11.89 3.08
CA PRO A 359 22.26 11.81 1.63
C PRO A 359 23.41 12.63 1.06
N SER A 360 24.13 12.05 0.12
CA SER A 360 25.34 12.64 -0.46
C SER A 360 24.99 13.98 -1.13
N ILE A 361 26.00 14.82 -1.34
CA ILE A 361 25.80 16.09 -2.05
C ILE A 361 25.26 15.82 -3.46
N ASP A 362 25.72 14.74 -4.10
CA ASP A 362 25.26 14.31 -5.43
C ASP A 362 23.79 13.90 -5.43
N GLU A 363 23.33 13.16 -4.41
CA GLU A 363 21.92 12.78 -4.28
C GLU A 363 21.01 13.99 -4.05
N ARG A 364 21.49 15.00 -3.31
CA ARG A 364 20.73 16.24 -3.09
C ARG A 364 20.67 17.09 -4.35
N LEU A 365 21.78 17.19 -5.09
CA LEU A 365 21.83 17.89 -6.38
C LEU A 365 20.94 17.21 -7.42
N GLN A 366 20.91 15.87 -7.45
CA GLN A 366 20.05 15.13 -8.34
C GLN A 366 18.57 15.37 -8.04
N ARG A 367 18.16 15.31 -6.76
CA ARG A 367 16.79 15.66 -6.34
C ARG A 367 16.42 17.08 -6.74
N LEU A 368 17.31 18.04 -6.53
CA LEU A 368 17.06 19.44 -6.88
C LEU A 368 16.87 19.63 -8.39
N ARG A 369 17.62 18.89 -9.22
CA ARG A 369 17.44 18.88 -10.68
C ARG A 369 16.12 18.26 -11.11
N GLU A 370 15.71 17.16 -10.48
CA GLU A 370 14.42 16.51 -10.75
C GLU A 370 13.24 17.42 -10.40
N GLU A 371 13.33 18.12 -9.28
CA GLU A 371 12.34 19.10 -8.83
C GLU A 371 12.26 20.32 -9.75
N TRP A 372 13.41 20.82 -10.22
CA TRP A 372 13.46 21.88 -11.23
C TRP A 372 12.77 21.44 -12.53
N GLN A 373 13.04 20.24 -13.03
CA GLN A 373 12.39 19.70 -14.22
C GLN A 373 10.87 19.57 -14.05
N HIS A 374 10.42 19.18 -12.84
CA HIS A 374 9.00 19.12 -12.52
C HIS A 374 8.35 20.51 -12.49
N HIS A 375 9.03 21.50 -11.88
CA HIS A 375 8.58 22.89 -11.85
C HIS A 375 8.42 23.45 -13.28
N GLN A 376 9.43 23.27 -14.12
CA GLN A 376 9.42 23.69 -15.53
C GLN A 376 8.31 23.02 -16.34
N SER A 377 8.10 21.71 -16.15
CA SER A 377 7.00 20.98 -16.80
C SER A 377 5.62 21.49 -16.36
N SER A 378 5.48 21.87 -15.09
CA SER A 378 4.24 22.45 -14.55
C SER A 378 3.99 23.85 -15.09
N GLN A 379 5.04 24.67 -15.19
CA GLN A 379 4.98 26.02 -15.79
C GLN A 379 4.63 25.95 -17.28
N ALA A 380 5.23 25.02 -18.04
CA ALA A 380 4.88 24.77 -19.43
C ALA A 380 3.41 24.38 -19.61
N LYS A 381 2.86 23.59 -18.67
CA LYS A 381 1.44 23.24 -18.68
C LYS A 381 0.54 24.45 -18.49
N SER A 382 0.82 25.30 -17.50
CA SER A 382 0.03 26.53 -17.28
C SER A 382 0.07 27.45 -18.51
N LEU A 383 1.26 27.68 -19.07
CA LEU A 383 1.40 28.48 -20.29
C LEU A 383 0.67 27.85 -21.48
N PHE A 384 0.75 26.53 -21.64
CA PHE A 384 0.03 25.82 -22.68
C PHE A 384 -1.48 25.95 -22.54
N GLU A 385 -2.04 25.96 -21.33
CA GLU A 385 -3.48 26.15 -21.11
C GLU A 385 -3.95 27.56 -21.52
N GLU A 386 -3.10 28.57 -21.35
CA GLU A 386 -3.34 29.97 -21.69
C GLU A 386 -3.11 30.29 -23.19
N MET A 387 -2.46 29.41 -23.95
CA MET A 387 -2.19 29.62 -25.37
C MET A 387 -3.45 29.59 -26.26
N PRO A 388 -3.45 30.33 -27.39
CA PRO A 388 -4.46 30.17 -28.44
C PRO A 388 -4.50 28.75 -29.02
N ASP A 389 -5.69 28.31 -29.46
CA ASP A 389 -5.87 26.94 -29.96
C ASP A 389 -4.99 26.60 -31.18
N ALA A 390 -4.69 27.59 -32.03
CA ALA A 390 -3.79 27.41 -33.17
C ALA A 390 -2.35 27.08 -32.73
N GLU A 391 -1.86 27.73 -31.67
CA GLU A 391 -0.53 27.47 -31.12
C GLU A 391 -0.47 26.13 -30.39
N LYS A 392 -1.53 25.80 -29.62
CA LYS A 392 -1.70 24.48 -28.99
C LYS A 392 -1.61 23.36 -30.01
N ALA A 393 -2.33 23.49 -31.13
CA ALA A 393 -2.31 22.52 -32.22
C ALA A 393 -0.90 22.38 -32.83
N GLY A 394 -0.16 23.49 -33.01
CA GLY A 394 1.21 23.46 -33.49
C GLY A 394 2.19 22.74 -32.57
N HIS A 395 2.05 22.90 -31.25
CA HIS A 395 2.86 22.15 -30.27
C HIS A 395 2.53 20.66 -30.24
N ILE A 396 1.24 20.30 -30.32
CA ILE A 396 0.80 18.90 -30.40
C ILE A 396 1.38 18.23 -31.65
N ALA A 397 1.25 18.86 -32.82
CA ALA A 397 1.76 18.31 -34.08
C ALA A 397 3.27 18.05 -34.04
N ARG A 398 4.04 19.01 -33.52
CA ARG A 398 5.50 18.86 -33.36
C ARG A 398 5.87 17.71 -32.42
N PHE A 399 5.13 17.52 -31.33
CA PHE A 399 5.35 16.40 -30.41
C PHE A 399 5.05 15.05 -31.07
N GLU A 400 3.96 14.97 -31.82
CA GLU A 400 3.57 13.76 -32.56
C GLU A 400 4.60 13.37 -33.62
N GLU A 401 5.16 14.36 -34.31
CA GLU A 401 6.18 14.16 -35.33
C GLU A 401 7.54 13.73 -34.73
N HIS A 402 8.00 14.42 -33.68
CA HIS A 402 9.39 14.29 -33.23
C HIS A 402 9.59 13.37 -32.01
N ARG A 403 8.55 13.11 -31.21
CA ARG A 403 8.70 12.42 -29.92
C ARG A 403 7.80 11.21 -29.74
N LEU A 404 6.63 11.18 -30.36
CA LEU A 404 5.66 10.10 -30.14
C LEU A 404 6.19 8.71 -30.54
N SER A 405 7.08 8.64 -31.54
CA SER A 405 7.75 7.41 -31.99
C SER A 405 8.81 6.90 -31.01
N GLU A 406 9.42 7.78 -30.22
CA GLU A 406 10.44 7.46 -29.22
C GLU A 406 9.82 6.99 -27.88
N LEU A 407 8.53 7.22 -27.67
CA LEU A 407 7.84 6.84 -26.44
C LEU A 407 7.54 5.34 -26.40
N ALA A 408 7.57 4.78 -25.19
CA ALA A 408 7.14 3.41 -24.95
C ALA A 408 5.72 3.15 -25.49
N SER A 409 5.51 1.98 -26.10
CA SER A 409 4.27 1.61 -26.80
C SER A 409 2.97 1.89 -26.00
N PRO A 410 2.88 1.63 -24.68
CA PRO A 410 1.70 1.97 -23.90
C PRO A 410 1.41 3.48 -23.82
N ILE A 411 2.44 4.31 -23.73
CA ILE A 411 2.34 5.77 -23.64
C ILE A 411 1.93 6.33 -25.00
N ALA A 412 2.55 5.85 -26.08
CA ALA A 412 2.19 6.27 -27.43
C ALA A 412 0.74 5.86 -27.80
N LYS A 413 0.26 4.69 -27.34
CA LYS A 413 -1.15 4.29 -27.51
C LYS A 413 -2.10 5.19 -26.72
N ALA A 414 -1.77 5.54 -25.48
CA ALA A 414 -2.58 6.41 -24.66
C ALA A 414 -2.62 7.86 -25.17
N TRP A 415 -1.52 8.33 -25.79
CA TRP A 415 -1.49 9.61 -26.50
C TRP A 415 -2.42 9.60 -27.71
N ARG A 416 -2.36 8.58 -28.57
CA ARG A 416 -3.26 8.49 -29.74
C ARG A 416 -4.74 8.44 -29.36
N ARG A 417 -5.07 7.93 -28.17
CA ARG A 417 -6.46 7.84 -27.68
C ARG A 417 -6.95 9.16 -27.06
N ASP A 418 -6.17 9.73 -26.15
CA ASP A 418 -6.63 10.82 -25.27
C ASP A 418 -5.84 12.14 -25.43
N GLY A 419 -4.75 12.15 -26.22
CA GLY A 419 -3.88 13.29 -26.47
C GLY A 419 -3.33 13.93 -25.19
N VAL A 420 -3.37 15.26 -25.14
CA VAL A 420 -2.97 16.07 -23.97
C VAL A 420 -3.81 15.77 -22.73
N LYS A 421 -5.02 15.21 -22.87
CA LYS A 421 -5.88 14.81 -21.73
C LYS A 421 -5.51 13.44 -21.16
N SER A 422 -4.55 12.74 -21.76
CA SER A 422 -4.10 11.42 -21.30
C SER A 422 -3.46 11.49 -19.92
N ARG A 423 -3.92 10.66 -18.99
CA ARG A 423 -3.35 10.57 -17.62
C ARG A 423 -1.90 10.13 -17.58
N ILE A 424 -1.43 9.41 -18.60
CA ILE A 424 -0.08 8.83 -18.62
C ILE A 424 0.82 9.45 -19.70
N ALA A 425 0.26 10.01 -20.77
CA ALA A 425 1.05 10.61 -21.85
C ALA A 425 1.20 12.13 -21.75
N SER A 426 0.31 12.83 -21.02
CA SER A 426 0.37 14.28 -20.84
C SER A 426 1.68 14.74 -20.18
N SER A 427 2.18 14.01 -19.20
CA SER A 427 3.45 14.33 -18.53
C SER A 427 4.65 14.29 -19.50
N SER A 428 4.64 13.37 -20.46
CA SER A 428 5.69 13.26 -21.48
C SER A 428 5.64 14.44 -22.46
N PHE A 429 4.43 14.90 -22.81
CA PHE A 429 4.23 16.09 -23.62
C PHE A 429 4.69 17.37 -22.91
N PHE A 430 4.28 17.60 -21.67
CA PHE A 430 4.66 18.82 -20.95
C PHE A 430 6.14 18.87 -20.59
N ARG A 431 6.79 17.72 -20.36
CA ARG A 431 8.24 17.64 -20.22
C ARG A 431 8.97 18.03 -21.51
N TRP A 432 8.51 17.53 -22.65
CA TRP A 432 9.07 17.92 -23.95
C TRP A 432 8.81 19.40 -24.25
N LEU A 433 7.60 19.89 -23.95
CA LEU A 433 7.22 21.28 -24.17
C LEU A 433 8.10 22.23 -23.34
N ALA A 434 8.35 21.91 -22.07
CA ALA A 434 9.28 22.66 -21.23
C ALA A 434 10.69 22.70 -21.84
N GLY A 435 11.20 21.56 -22.33
CA GLY A 435 12.50 21.51 -23.01
C GLY A 435 12.55 22.31 -24.32
N SER A 436 11.41 22.48 -25.00
CA SER A 436 11.31 23.32 -26.20
C SER A 436 11.20 24.82 -25.90
N MET A 437 10.59 25.19 -24.76
CA MET A 437 10.41 26.58 -24.32
C MET A 437 11.67 27.14 -23.67
N TRP A 438 12.37 26.32 -22.89
CA TRP A 438 13.58 26.67 -22.18
C TRP A 438 14.72 25.71 -22.56
N PRO A 439 15.29 25.84 -23.77
CA PRO A 439 16.36 24.97 -24.23
C PRO A 439 17.66 25.25 -23.47
N GLY A 440 18.31 24.18 -22.98
CA GLY A 440 19.61 24.25 -22.30
C GLY A 440 19.66 23.40 -21.04
N GLU A 441 20.87 23.08 -20.57
CA GLU A 441 21.05 22.48 -19.24
C GLU A 441 20.83 23.53 -18.15
N VAL A 442 20.23 23.10 -17.04
CA VAL A 442 20.03 23.99 -15.90
C VAL A 442 21.39 24.36 -15.28
N THR A 443 21.64 25.64 -15.13
CA THR A 443 22.88 26.14 -14.51
C THR A 443 22.80 26.03 -12.98
N ASP A 444 23.96 25.88 -12.33
CA ASP A 444 24.03 25.85 -10.86
C ASP A 444 23.46 27.12 -10.22
N LYS A 445 23.57 28.26 -10.90
CA LYS A 445 22.96 29.53 -10.47
C LYS A 445 21.42 29.45 -10.46
N GLN A 446 20.80 28.89 -11.51
CA GLN A 446 19.35 28.71 -11.59
C GLN A 446 18.84 27.69 -10.56
N LEU A 447 19.59 26.62 -10.31
CA LEU A 447 19.27 25.66 -9.26
C LEU A 447 19.37 26.29 -7.86
N LEU A 448 20.36 27.16 -7.64
CA LEU A 448 20.52 27.88 -6.38
C LEU A 448 19.39 28.88 -6.16
N GLU A 449 19.05 29.69 -7.17
CA GLU A 449 17.92 30.63 -7.13
C GLU A 449 16.61 29.89 -6.85
N PHE A 450 16.37 28.75 -7.54
CA PHE A 450 15.22 27.89 -7.28
C PHE A 450 15.18 27.32 -5.86
N ALA A 451 16.34 26.93 -5.32
CA ALA A 451 16.43 26.42 -3.95
C ALA A 451 16.21 27.52 -2.90
N MET A 452 16.58 28.77 -3.20
CA MET A 452 16.43 29.92 -2.31
C MET A 452 15.01 30.48 -2.31
N ASP A 453 14.34 30.54 -3.46
CA ASP A 453 12.92 30.93 -3.57
C ASP A 453 11.97 29.88 -2.96
N ARG A 454 12.53 28.75 -2.49
CA ARG A 454 11.85 27.62 -1.86
C ARG A 454 11.86 27.64 -0.32
N GLU A 455 12.40 28.66 0.34
CA GLU A 455 12.38 28.71 1.82
C GLU A 455 10.94 28.72 2.39
N PRO A 456 10.73 28.09 3.56
CA PRO A 456 10.08 26.78 3.72
C PRO A 456 8.55 26.76 3.80
#